data_AF-A0A934D7M7-F1
#
_entry.id   AF-A0A934D7M7-F1
#
_cell.length_a   1.000
_cell.length_b   1.000
_cell.length_c   1.000
_cell.angle_alpha   90.00
_cell.angle_beta   90.00
_cell.angle_gamma   90.00
#
_symmetry.space_group_name_H-M   'P 1'
#
loop_
_entity.id
_entity.type
_entity.pdbx_description
1 polymer ?
#
loop_
_entity_poly.entity_id
_entity_poly.type
_entity_poly.pdbx_seq_one_letter_code
_entity_poly.pdbx_strand_id
1 'polypeptide(L)' 'MWGHILQANSVLLALAGVFLVYSAGNAILTWSWKQFLLSLLLFAFLGVTEVIFAALQEP' A
#
# COMPACT_ATOMS: atom_id res chain seq x y z
N MET A 1 2.86 -12.02 17.98
CA MET A 1 2.24 -12.37 16.68
C MET A 1 1.93 -11.13 15.86
N TRP A 2 1.21 -10.15 16.42
CA TRP A 2 0.88 -8.89 15.72
C TRP A 2 2.09 -8.15 15.17
N GLY A 3 3.23 -8.11 15.88
CA GLY A 3 4.45 -7.48 15.37
C GLY A 3 5.04 -8.09 14.09
N HIS A 4 4.95 -9.41 13.88
CA HIS A 4 5.39 -10.03 12.62
C HIS A 4 4.43 -9.74 11.46
N ILE A 5 3.13 -9.69 11.75
CA ILE A 5 2.09 -9.32 10.78
C ILE A 5 2.25 -7.85 10.37
N LEU A 6 2.47 -6.96 11.36
CA LEU A 6 2.74 -5.55 11.13
C LEU A 6 4.00 -5.40 10.26
N GLN A 7 5.10 -6.05 10.61
CA GLN A 7 6.34 -5.99 9.82
C GLN A 7 6.13 -6.42 8.36
N ALA A 8 5.38 -7.51 8.12
CA ALA A 8 5.05 -7.94 6.76
C ALA A 8 4.19 -6.91 6.03
N ASN A 9 3.19 -6.32 6.71
CA ASN A 9 2.35 -5.27 6.14
C ASN A 9 3.15 -4.01 5.82
N SER A 10 4.10 -3.59 6.66
CA SER A 10 4.97 -2.43 6.40
C SER A 10 5.81 -2.64 5.14
N VAL A 11 6.36 -3.85 4.94
CA VAL A 11 7.13 -4.18 3.72
C VAL A 11 6.24 -4.15 2.49
N LEU A 12 5.03 -4.73 2.58
CA LEU A 12 4.05 -4.69 1.48
C LEU A 12 3.61 -3.25 1.17
N LEU A 13 3.44 -2.41 2.19
CA LEU A 13 3.08 -1.01 2.04
C LEU A 13 4.18 -0.22 1.33
N ALA A 14 5.46 -0.48 1.67
CA ALA A 14 6.59 0.13 0.98
C ALA A 14 6.63 -0.27 -0.51
N LEU A 15 6.43 -1.56 -0.81
CA LEU A 15 6.35 -2.05 -2.19
C LEU A 15 5.15 -1.47 -2.95
N ALA A 16 4.00 -1.35 -2.29
CA ALA A 16 2.80 -0.72 -2.85
C ALA A 16 3.04 0.77 -3.15
N GLY A 17 3.84 1.46 -2.32
CA GLY A 17 4.26 2.84 -2.57
C GLY A 17 5.10 2.98 -3.84
N VAL A 18 6.09 2.10 -4.03
CA VAL A 18 6.88 2.06 -5.28
C VAL A 18 5.98 1.74 -6.49
N PHE A 19 5.06 0.80 -6.34
CA PHE A 19 4.12 0.45 -7.40
C PHE A 19 3.16 1.59 -7.74
N LEU A 20 2.73 2.39 -6.76
CA LEU A 20 1.90 3.58 -6.94
C LEU A 20 2.64 4.67 -7.74
N VAL A 21 3.93 4.89 -7.46
CA VAL A 21 4.75 5.84 -8.23
C VAL A 21 4.92 5.37 -9.68
N TYR A 22 5.22 4.07 -9.86
CA TYR A 22 5.32 3.47 -11.19
C TYR A 22 4.00 3.57 -11.97
N SER A 23 2.87 3.23 -11.34
CA SER A 23 1.56 3.25 -11.99
C SER A 23 1.10 4.67 -12.32
N ALA A 24 1.48 5.68 -11.53
CA ALA A 24 1.25 7.08 -11.84
C ALA A 24 1.99 7.49 -13.11
N GLY A 25 3.28 7.14 -13.23
CA GLY A 25 4.05 7.35 -14.46
C GLY A 25 3.43 6.63 -15.65
N ASN A 26 3.04 5.37 -15.48
CA ASN A 26 2.38 4.60 -16.55
C ASN A 26 1.04 5.23 -16.97
N ALA A 27 0.24 5.74 -16.02
CA ALA A 27 -1.04 6.38 -16.31
C ALA A 27 -0.87 7.67 -17.13
N ILE A 28 0.16 8.46 -16.83
CA ILE A 28 0.50 9.66 -17.60
C ILE A 28 0.94 9.30 -19.02
N LEU A 29 1.79 8.27 -19.18
CA LEU A 29 2.31 7.87 -20.49
C LEU A 29 1.26 7.19 -21.38
N THR A 30 0.37 6.38 -20.80
CA THR A 30 -0.61 5.58 -21.54
C THR A 30 -2.02 6.17 -21.56
N TRP A 31 -2.25 7.30 -20.88
CA TRP A 31 -3.57 7.90 -20.66
C TRP A 31 -4.60 6.94 -20.03
N SER A 32 -4.12 5.88 -19.34
CA SER A 32 -4.95 4.84 -18.74
C SER A 32 -4.85 4.88 -17.22
N TRP A 33 -5.94 5.28 -16.57
CA TRP A 33 -5.98 5.43 -15.11
C TRP A 33 -6.29 4.14 -14.35
N LYS A 34 -6.64 3.05 -15.05
CA LYS A 34 -7.10 1.79 -14.41
C LYS A 34 -6.04 1.21 -13.46
N GLN A 35 -4.79 1.11 -13.92
CA GLN A 35 -3.70 0.55 -13.11
C GLN A 35 -3.35 1.47 -11.93
N PHE A 36 -3.41 2.79 -12.13
CA PHE A 36 -3.20 3.75 -11.08
C PHE A 36 -4.26 3.63 -9.97
N LEU A 37 -5.54 3.57 -10.33
CA LEU A 37 -6.63 3.40 -9.37
C LEU A 37 -6.50 2.11 -8.55
N LEU A 38 -6.10 1.00 -9.19
CA LEU A 38 -5.84 -0.27 -8.49
C LEU A 38 -4.68 -0.14 -7.50
N SER A 39 -3.57 0.47 -7.92
CA SER A 39 -2.42 0.68 -7.02
C SER A 39 -2.75 1.63 -5.87
N LEU A 40 -3.57 2.65 -6.11
CA LEU A 40 -4.01 3.60 -5.09
C LEU A 40 -4.90 2.91 -4.05
N LEU A 41 -5.85 2.09 -4.50
CA LEU A 41 -6.69 1.28 -3.61
C LEU A 41 -5.86 0.30 -2.79
N LEU A 42 -4.88 -0.38 -3.40
CA LEU A 42 -3.99 -1.30 -2.69
C LEU A 42 -3.16 -0.58 -1.63
N PHE A 43 -2.57 0.57 -1.97
CA PHE A 43 -1.78 1.37 -1.05
C PHE A 43 -2.63 1.89 0.11
N ALA A 44 -3.83 2.42 -0.18
CA ALA A 44 -4.76 2.88 0.84
C ALA A 44 -5.21 1.75 1.77
N PHE A 45 -5.52 0.56 1.21
CA PHE A 45 -5.89 -0.61 1.99
C PHE A 45 -4.78 -1.02 2.96
N LEU A 46 -3.56 -1.22 2.46
CA LEU A 46 -2.41 -1.58 3.29
C LEU A 46 -2.10 -0.50 4.34
N GLY A 47 -2.30 0.77 4.02
CA GLY A 47 -2.12 1.88 4.96
C GLY A 47 -3.14 1.85 6.11
N VAL A 48 -4.41 1.57 5.81
CA VAL A 48 -5.45 1.39 6.84
C VAL A 48 -5.13 0.16 7.70
N THR A 49 -4.74 -0.94 7.07
CA THR A 49 -4.34 -2.17 7.76
C THR A 49 -3.13 -1.96 8.68
N GLU A 50 -2.15 -1.14 8.26
CA GLU A 50 -0.99 -0.77 9.08
C GLU A 50 -1.43 -0.08 10.37
N VAL A 51 -2.30 0.93 10.27
CA VAL A 51 -2.81 1.68 11.43
C VAL A 51 -3.56 0.77 12.39
N ILE A 52 -4.41 -0.12 11.86
CA ILE A 52 -5.19 -1.07 12.69
C ILE A 52 -4.27 -2.04 13.41
N PHE A 53 -3.30 -2.66 12.71
CA PHE A 53 -2.39 -3.61 13.34
C PHE A 53 -1.44 -2.94 14.33
N ALA A 54 -1.01 -1.71 14.07
CA ALA A 54 -0.23 -0.93 15.02
C ALA A 54 -1.04 -0.68 16.30
N ALA A 55 -2.30 -0.27 16.18
CA ALA A 55 -3.19 -0.07 17.34
C ALA A 55 -3.47 -1.36 18.13
N LEU A 56 -3.54 -2.52 17.45
CA LEU A 56 -3.70 -3.83 18.11
C LEU A 56 -2.40 -4.37 18.74
N GLN A 57 -1.25 -3.80 18.39
CA GLN A 57 0.04 -4.13 18.97
C GLN A 57 0.36 -3.28 20.21
N GLU A 58 -0.21 -2.07 20.31
CA GLU A 58 -0.18 -1.29 21.54
C GLU A 58 -0.83 -2.10 22.70
N PRO A 59 -0.20 -2.16 23.88
CA PRO A 59 -0.62 -3.01 25.00
C PRO A 59 -1.93 -2.56 25.67
#